data_AF-A0A2P4Y4G1-F1
#
_entry.id   AF-A0A2P4Y4G1-F1
#
_cell.length_a   1.000
_cell.length_b   1.000
_cell.length_c   1.000
_cell.angle_alpha   90.00
_cell.angle_beta   90.00
_cell.angle_gamma   90.00
#
_symmetry.space_group_name_H-M   'P 1'
#
loop_
_entity.id
_entity.type
_entity.pdbx_description
1 polymer ?
#
loop_
_entity_poly.entity_id
_entity_poly.type
_entity_poly.pdbx_seq_one_letter_code
_entity_poly.pdbx_strand_id
1 'polypeptide(L)'
;MSEDVVEGLTNQRVTSMGSEILKTPEGPVYPLVEEYSDMVSKHPPSQLPQDRGVRHEIDLWPLPREQCEVIDAFFAEKAKSGMVRESKSPHSTPTFCVRKPNGKWRLVHAYNKLNNATVPTKTPTPRKDVLLNNIALDLVDGYYQILMRESDIPLTAVNTPSVMLLEWLVMPQGLSNAPATFNRLVAQLFRPLPNKLYTNIDKCVFAAEEINGLGCFVSRVGVRPDPGKVKVIAVWPTPRSQKDLRKWLGLANYLHKDSAVYAELARPLSNLLKKDTDWVWEHQHQDAFDSIKARLRHAPVLALPDENKSFSV
;
A
#
# COMPACT_ATOMS: atom_id res chain seq x y z
N MET A 1 -53.02 -26.09 -10.79
CA MET A 1 -52.32 -27.11 -11.59
C MET A 1 -53.14 -28.38 -11.52
N SER A 2 -53.67 -28.89 -12.63
CA SER A 2 -54.29 -30.22 -12.60
C SER A 2 -53.20 -31.24 -12.29
N GLU A 3 -53.44 -32.12 -11.32
CA GLU A 3 -52.53 -33.21 -10.93
C GLU A 3 -52.14 -34.08 -12.13
N ASP A 4 -53.02 -34.17 -13.14
CA ASP A 4 -52.85 -34.91 -14.39
C ASP A 4 -51.60 -34.52 -15.22
N VAL A 5 -51.17 -33.25 -15.23
CA VAL A 5 -50.00 -32.81 -16.01
C VAL A 5 -48.68 -33.22 -15.33
N VAL A 6 -48.66 -33.20 -14.00
CA VAL A 6 -47.48 -33.59 -13.22
C VAL A 6 -47.31 -35.11 -13.25
N GLU A 7 -48.42 -35.87 -13.18
CA GLU A 7 -48.41 -37.33 -13.20
C GLU A 7 -47.98 -37.90 -14.56
N GLY A 8 -48.32 -37.24 -15.66
CA GLY A 8 -47.85 -37.58 -17.02
C GLY A 8 -46.35 -37.35 -17.25
N LEU A 9 -45.75 -36.37 -16.58
CA LEU A 9 -44.30 -36.07 -16.68
C LEU A 9 -43.43 -37.02 -15.86
N THR A 10 -43.98 -37.64 -14.81
CA THR A 10 -43.24 -38.57 -13.94
C THR A 10 -42.90 -39.91 -14.61
N ASN A 11 -43.65 -40.36 -15.62
CA ASN A 11 -43.43 -41.67 -16.27
C ASN A 11 -42.46 -41.66 -17.46
N GLN A 12 -42.02 -40.50 -17.94
CA GLN A 12 -40.95 -40.38 -18.93
C GLN A 12 -40.15 -39.09 -18.68
N ARG A 13 -39.02 -39.20 -17.97
CA ARG A 13 -38.03 -38.10 -17.85
C ARG A 13 -37.32 -37.90 -19.19
N VAL A 14 -37.98 -37.27 -20.14
CA VAL A 14 -37.37 -36.83 -21.40
C VAL A 14 -36.87 -35.41 -21.20
N THR A 15 -35.56 -35.21 -21.35
CA THR A 15 -34.95 -33.88 -21.34
C THR A 15 -35.12 -33.28 -22.74
N SER A 16 -35.97 -32.26 -22.86
CA SER A 16 -36.16 -31.51 -24.10
C SER A 16 -35.71 -30.07 -23.90
N MET A 17 -35.02 -29.48 -24.87
CA MET A 17 -34.65 -28.08 -24.77
C MET A 17 -35.87 -27.18 -24.98
N GLY A 18 -36.00 -26.08 -24.23
CA GLY A 18 -37.14 -25.16 -24.35
C GLY A 18 -37.36 -24.62 -25.77
N SER A 19 -36.29 -24.50 -26.56
CA SER A 19 -36.36 -24.11 -27.97
C SER A 19 -36.96 -25.17 -28.93
N GLU A 20 -36.99 -26.43 -28.52
CA GLU A 20 -37.58 -27.56 -29.26
C GLU A 20 -39.04 -27.78 -28.87
N ILE A 21 -39.39 -27.49 -27.61
CA ILE A 21 -40.78 -27.53 -27.13
C ILE A 21 -41.64 -26.55 -27.94
N LEU A 22 -41.16 -25.32 -28.16
CA LEU A 22 -41.84 -24.31 -28.99
C LEU A 22 -42.03 -24.71 -30.46
N LYS A 23 -41.35 -25.76 -30.95
CA LYS A 23 -41.49 -26.28 -32.32
C LYS A 23 -42.46 -27.46 -32.41
N THR A 24 -42.97 -27.94 -31.27
CA THR A 24 -43.77 -29.17 -31.18
C THR A 24 -45.09 -28.88 -30.43
N PRO A 25 -46.11 -28.34 -31.14
CA PRO A 25 -47.37 -27.89 -30.52
C PRO A 25 -48.17 -29.00 -29.81
N GLU A 26 -47.92 -30.25 -30.18
CA GLU A 26 -48.61 -31.44 -29.65
C GLU A 26 -47.94 -32.01 -28.39
N GLY A 27 -46.83 -31.42 -27.94
CA GLY A 27 -46.08 -31.91 -26.79
C GLY A 27 -46.79 -31.62 -25.45
N PRO A 28 -46.65 -32.49 -24.43
CA PRO A 28 -47.36 -32.38 -23.15
C PRO A 28 -47.00 -31.10 -22.36
N VAL A 29 -45.87 -30.46 -22.67
CA VAL A 29 -45.37 -29.25 -22.01
C VAL A 29 -45.67 -27.97 -22.82
N TYR A 30 -46.08 -28.11 -24.09
CA TYR A 30 -46.36 -26.96 -24.96
C TYR A 30 -47.45 -26.03 -24.41
N PRO A 31 -48.61 -26.53 -23.91
CA PRO A 31 -49.65 -25.67 -23.35
C PRO A 31 -49.16 -24.81 -22.18
N LEU A 32 -48.25 -25.35 -21.36
CA LEU A 32 -47.67 -24.64 -20.21
C LEU A 32 -46.69 -23.54 -20.65
N VAL A 33 -45.89 -23.80 -21.69
CA VAL A 33 -44.96 -22.81 -22.25
C VAL A 33 -45.73 -21.69 -22.96
N GLU A 34 -46.85 -22.01 -23.60
CA GLU A 34 -47.74 -21.04 -24.22
C GLU A 34 -48.44 -20.16 -23.17
N GLU A 35 -48.95 -20.76 -22.09
CA GLU A 35 -49.55 -20.06 -20.94
C GLU A 35 -48.59 -19.03 -20.33
N TYR A 36 -47.30 -19.36 -20.24
CA TYR A 36 -46.24 -18.51 -19.69
C TYR A 36 -45.33 -17.90 -20.77
N SER A 37 -45.86 -17.65 -21.96
CA SER A 37 -45.10 -17.09 -23.08
C SER A 37 -44.54 -15.68 -22.82
N ASP A 38 -45.11 -14.96 -21.85
CA ASP A 38 -44.61 -13.68 -21.34
C ASP A 38 -43.33 -13.83 -20.49
N MET A 39 -43.14 -14.99 -19.86
CA MET A 39 -41.96 -15.31 -19.05
C MET A 39 -40.93 -16.18 -19.79
N VAL A 40 -41.37 -16.96 -20.78
CA VAL A 40 -40.54 -17.93 -21.53
C VAL A 40 -40.36 -17.45 -22.97
N SER A 41 -39.53 -16.42 -23.15
CA SER A 41 -39.25 -15.79 -24.45
C SER A 41 -37.78 -15.88 -24.85
N LYS A 42 -37.52 -15.89 -26.17
CA LYS A 42 -36.16 -15.74 -26.74
C LYS A 42 -35.67 -14.29 -26.76
N HIS A 43 -36.59 -13.34 -26.63
CA HIS A 43 -36.29 -11.93 -26.69
C HIS A 43 -36.33 -11.31 -25.29
N PRO A 44 -35.42 -10.39 -24.97
CA PRO A 44 -35.49 -9.66 -23.71
C PRO A 44 -36.80 -8.84 -23.67
N PRO A 45 -37.37 -8.63 -22.48
CA PRO A 45 -38.56 -7.79 -22.33
C PRO A 45 -38.28 -6.38 -22.86
N SER A 46 -39.27 -5.79 -23.53
CA SER A 46 -39.18 -4.45 -24.12
C SER A 46 -39.35 -3.31 -23.12
N GLN A 47 -39.62 -3.65 -21.85
CA GLN A 47 -39.92 -2.73 -20.76
C GLN A 47 -39.08 -3.07 -19.53
N LEU A 48 -38.93 -2.11 -18.62
CA LEU A 48 -38.24 -2.34 -17.35
C LEU A 48 -38.95 -3.47 -16.57
N PRO A 49 -38.18 -4.36 -15.90
CA PRO A 49 -38.78 -5.35 -15.01
C PRO A 49 -39.61 -4.67 -13.91
N GLN A 50 -40.71 -5.31 -13.54
CA GLN A 50 -41.48 -4.88 -12.36
C GLN A 50 -40.60 -4.93 -11.11
N ASP A 51 -40.81 -4.01 -10.17
CA ASP A 51 -40.08 -4.01 -8.91
C ASP A 51 -40.46 -5.23 -8.08
N ARG A 52 -39.47 -6.09 -7.78
CA ARG A 52 -39.64 -7.32 -7.00
C ARG A 52 -39.15 -7.18 -5.56
N GLY A 53 -38.88 -5.95 -5.11
CA GLY A 53 -38.36 -5.67 -3.76
C GLY A 53 -36.87 -5.99 -3.57
N VAL A 54 -36.18 -6.44 -4.62
CA VAL A 54 -34.73 -6.67 -4.65
C VAL A 54 -34.15 -5.83 -5.78
N ARG A 55 -33.23 -4.92 -5.45
CA ARG A 55 -32.55 -4.05 -6.41
C ARG A 55 -31.05 -4.28 -6.32
N HIS A 56 -30.33 -4.04 -7.41
CA HIS A 56 -28.87 -3.99 -7.37
C HIS A 56 -28.45 -2.67 -6.71
N GLU A 57 -27.74 -2.77 -5.59
CA GLU A 57 -27.24 -1.62 -4.84
C GLU A 57 -25.73 -1.48 -5.05
N ILE A 58 -25.27 -0.24 -5.24
CA ILE A 58 -23.85 0.09 -5.32
C ILE A 58 -23.53 0.98 -4.12
N ASP A 59 -23.02 0.36 -3.06
CA ASP A 59 -22.60 1.07 -1.85
C ASP A 59 -21.24 1.74 -2.08
N LEU A 60 -21.25 3.05 -2.31
CA LEU A 60 -20.06 3.88 -2.24
C LEU A 60 -19.86 4.30 -0.78
N TRP A 61 -18.62 4.29 -0.28
CA TRP A 61 -18.31 4.86 1.03
C TRP A 61 -18.22 6.39 0.90
N PRO A 62 -19.23 7.19 1.32
CA PRO A 62 -19.16 8.63 1.19
C PRO A 62 -18.08 9.16 2.14
N LEU A 63 -17.23 10.06 1.63
CA LEU A 63 -16.26 10.75 2.47
C LEU A 63 -17.01 11.69 3.43
N PRO A 64 -16.66 11.73 4.72
CA PRO A 64 -17.22 12.71 5.65
C PRO A 64 -16.99 14.14 5.15
N ARG A 65 -17.95 15.04 5.36
CA ARG A 65 -17.88 16.44 4.89
C ARG A 65 -16.57 17.14 5.27
N GLU A 66 -16.08 16.94 6.49
CA GLU A 66 -14.80 17.49 6.94
C GLU A 66 -13.63 17.01 6.07
N GLN A 67 -13.62 15.74 5.66
CA GLN A 67 -12.59 15.25 4.74
C GLN A 67 -12.73 15.86 3.36
N CYS A 68 -13.95 16.07 2.88
CA CYS A 68 -14.17 16.71 1.58
C CYS A 68 -13.57 18.12 1.55
N GLU A 69 -13.89 18.93 2.55
CA GLU A 69 -13.39 20.31 2.69
C GLU A 69 -11.84 20.34 2.74
N VAL A 70 -11.22 19.39 3.45
CA VAL A 70 -9.75 19.28 3.53
C VAL A 70 -9.13 18.90 2.18
N ILE A 71 -9.73 17.96 1.46
CA ILE A 71 -9.24 17.52 0.14
C ILE A 71 -9.34 18.68 -0.84
N ASP A 72 -10.50 19.34 -0.91
CA ASP A 72 -10.74 20.43 -1.84
C ASP A 72 -9.82 21.64 -1.55
N ALA A 73 -9.66 22.01 -0.28
CA ALA A 73 -8.74 23.08 0.10
C ALA A 73 -7.29 22.77 -0.29
N PHE A 74 -6.86 21.52 -0.11
CA PHE A 74 -5.53 21.09 -0.52
C PHE A 74 -5.33 21.20 -2.03
N PHE A 75 -6.27 20.70 -2.84
CA PHE A 75 -6.14 20.76 -4.30
C PHE A 75 -6.27 22.18 -4.84
N ALA A 76 -7.07 23.05 -4.21
CA ALA A 76 -7.13 24.46 -4.56
C ALA A 76 -5.78 25.16 -4.39
N GLU A 77 -5.05 24.87 -3.30
CA GLU A 77 -3.69 25.37 -3.08
C GLU A 77 -2.72 24.87 -4.16
N LYS A 78 -2.76 23.56 -4.48
CA LYS A 78 -1.89 22.96 -5.49
C LYS A 78 -2.21 23.42 -6.92
N ALA A 79 -3.48 23.70 -7.22
CA ALA A 79 -3.88 24.29 -8.48
C ALA A 79 -3.35 25.72 -8.61
N LYS A 80 -3.47 26.52 -7.53
CA LYS A 80 -2.92 27.88 -7.47
C LYS A 80 -1.40 27.92 -7.66
N SER A 81 -0.68 26.90 -7.18
CA SER A 81 0.76 26.77 -7.38
C SER A 81 1.16 26.13 -8.71
N GLY A 82 0.20 25.83 -9.60
CA GLY A 82 0.44 25.22 -10.91
C GLY A 82 0.94 23.78 -10.85
N MET A 83 0.73 23.07 -9.73
CA MET A 83 1.19 21.69 -9.53
C MET A 83 0.20 20.64 -10.03
N VAL A 84 -1.07 21.02 -10.18
CA VAL A 84 -2.15 20.18 -10.73
C VAL A 84 -2.96 20.97 -11.75
N ARG A 85 -3.66 20.26 -12.63
CA ARG A 85 -4.63 20.85 -13.57
C ARG A 85 -5.82 19.92 -13.78
N GLU A 86 -6.88 20.44 -14.38
CA GLU A 86 -8.01 19.61 -14.83
C GLU A 86 -7.55 18.52 -15.79
N SER A 87 -8.06 17.32 -15.58
CA SER A 87 -7.70 16.15 -16.36
C SER A 87 -8.86 15.69 -17.23
N LYS A 88 -8.52 15.18 -18.42
CA LYS A 88 -9.42 14.40 -19.28
C LYS A 88 -8.96 12.94 -19.37
N SER A 89 -8.16 12.51 -18.41
CA SER A 89 -7.58 11.18 -18.39
C SER A 89 -8.66 10.10 -18.33
N PRO A 90 -8.48 8.96 -19.03
CA PRO A 90 -9.32 7.78 -18.82
C PRO A 90 -9.03 7.09 -17.47
N HIS A 91 -8.00 7.52 -16.75
CA HIS A 91 -7.64 7.00 -15.44
C HIS A 91 -8.23 7.86 -14.32
N SER A 92 -8.50 7.22 -13.18
CA SER A 92 -8.90 7.92 -11.96
C SER A 92 -8.47 7.13 -10.74
N THR A 93 -7.82 7.82 -9.80
CA THR A 93 -7.38 7.26 -8.52
C THR A 93 -8.15 7.92 -7.38
N PRO A 94 -8.73 7.14 -6.45
CA PRO A 94 -9.42 7.71 -5.31
C PRO A 94 -8.47 8.44 -4.36
N THR A 95 -8.87 9.64 -3.92
CA THR A 95 -8.18 10.42 -2.88
C THR A 95 -8.97 10.44 -1.59
N PHE A 96 -8.30 10.22 -0.45
CA PHE A 96 -8.91 10.30 0.87
C PHE A 96 -7.92 10.84 1.93
N CYS A 97 -8.43 11.11 3.13
CA CYS A 97 -7.64 11.68 4.23
C CYS A 97 -7.54 10.71 5.41
N VAL A 98 -6.38 10.70 6.07
CA VAL A 98 -6.17 10.02 7.35
C VAL A 98 -5.62 10.99 8.39
N ARG A 99 -5.98 10.82 9.67
CA ARG A 99 -5.41 11.61 10.77
C ARG A 99 -4.01 11.12 11.10
N LYS A 100 -3.07 12.04 11.22
CA LYS A 100 -1.76 11.80 11.85
C LYS A 100 -1.93 11.76 13.38
N PRO A 101 -0.99 11.15 14.13
CA PRO A 101 -1.00 11.17 15.61
C PRO A 101 -1.05 12.58 16.21
N ASN A 102 -0.50 13.58 15.51
CA ASN A 102 -0.53 14.99 15.91
C ASN A 102 -1.84 15.71 15.53
N GLY A 103 -2.87 14.99 15.12
CA GLY A 103 -4.17 15.54 14.72
C GLY A 103 -4.22 16.15 13.31
N LYS A 104 -3.09 16.42 12.64
CA LYS A 104 -3.10 16.96 11.27
C LYS A 104 -3.60 15.93 10.26
N TRP A 105 -4.28 16.40 9.22
CA TRP A 105 -4.68 15.54 8.10
C TRP A 105 -3.48 15.13 7.22
N ARG A 106 -3.55 13.94 6.63
CA ARG A 106 -2.66 13.44 5.59
C ARG A 106 -3.51 12.98 4.42
N LEU A 107 -3.29 13.61 3.27
CA LEU A 107 -3.89 13.19 2.01
C LEU A 107 -3.24 11.89 1.52
N VAL A 108 -4.04 10.98 0.98
CA VAL A 108 -3.62 9.68 0.46
C VAL A 108 -4.27 9.43 -0.89
N HIS A 109 -3.44 9.22 -1.90
CA HIS A 109 -3.86 8.77 -3.22
C HIS A 109 -3.72 7.25 -3.31
N ALA A 110 -4.81 6.54 -3.62
CA ALA A 110 -4.83 5.09 -3.62
C ALA A 110 -4.25 4.47 -4.91
N TYR A 111 -3.00 4.78 -5.26
CA TYR A 111 -2.33 4.32 -6.49
C TYR A 111 -2.04 2.80 -6.55
N ASN A 112 -2.71 1.95 -5.78
CA ASN A 112 -2.44 0.51 -5.71
C ASN A 112 -2.50 -0.16 -7.09
N LYS A 113 -3.54 0.15 -7.89
CA LYS A 113 -3.70 -0.38 -9.25
C LYS A 113 -2.57 0.08 -10.18
N LEU A 114 -2.27 1.38 -10.16
CA LEU A 114 -1.18 1.96 -10.95
C LEU A 114 0.18 1.36 -10.56
N ASN A 115 0.45 1.26 -9.26
CA ASN A 115 1.69 0.73 -8.72
C ASN A 115 1.90 -0.74 -9.09
N ASN A 116 0.83 -1.55 -9.12
CA ASN A 116 0.90 -2.95 -9.54
C ASN A 116 1.19 -3.11 -11.04
N ALA A 117 0.76 -2.16 -11.87
CA ALA A 117 1.06 -2.12 -13.30
C ALA A 117 2.41 -1.47 -13.63
N THR A 118 3.02 -0.78 -12.66
CA THR A 118 4.27 -0.06 -12.85
C THR A 118 5.47 -1.00 -12.77
N VAL A 119 6.36 -0.94 -13.77
CA VAL A 119 7.63 -1.67 -13.73
C VAL A 119 8.49 -1.16 -12.57
N PRO A 120 8.91 -2.01 -11.62
CA PRO A 120 9.70 -1.58 -10.47
C PRO A 120 11.07 -1.04 -10.89
N THR A 121 11.42 0.17 -10.44
CA THR A 121 12.75 0.71 -10.66
C THR A 121 13.73 0.09 -9.66
N LYS A 122 14.75 -0.60 -10.18
CA LYS A 122 15.86 -1.13 -9.38
C LYS A 122 16.94 -0.06 -9.22
N THR A 123 16.80 0.83 -8.25
CA THR A 123 17.90 1.71 -7.86
C THR A 123 18.67 1.05 -6.71
N PRO A 124 20.00 0.90 -6.79
CA PRO A 124 20.79 0.44 -5.65
C PRO A 124 20.66 1.46 -4.51
N THR A 125 19.86 1.12 -3.49
CA THR A 125 19.81 1.91 -2.26
C THR A 125 21.01 1.49 -1.41
N PRO A 126 21.92 2.42 -1.06
CA PRO A 126 23.04 2.09 -0.19
C PRO A 126 22.53 1.56 1.15
N ARG A 127 23.24 0.61 1.76
CA ARG A 127 22.87 0.15 3.09
C ARG A 127 22.93 1.31 4.10
N LYS A 128 22.11 1.23 5.16
CA LYS A 128 22.03 2.27 6.20
C LYS A 128 23.40 2.67 6.76
N ASP A 129 24.30 1.71 6.97
CA ASP A 129 25.62 1.93 7.54
C ASP A 129 26.55 2.78 6.66
N VAL A 130 26.32 2.78 5.33
CA VAL A 130 27.04 3.63 4.38
C VAL A 130 26.49 5.06 4.40
N LEU A 131 25.18 5.22 4.64
CA LEU A 131 24.51 6.51 4.63
C LEU A 131 24.75 7.33 5.90
N LEU A 132 25.01 6.68 7.04
CA LEU A 132 25.15 7.33 8.34
C LEU A 132 26.39 8.23 8.46
N ASN A 133 27.34 8.14 7.53
CA ASN A 133 28.53 8.99 7.49
C ASN A 133 28.26 10.34 6.78
N ASN A 134 27.07 10.56 6.23
CA ASN A 134 26.74 11.75 5.43
C ASN A 134 25.63 12.59 6.06
N ILE A 135 25.64 13.89 5.75
CA ILE A 135 24.69 14.90 6.24
C ILE A 135 23.25 14.52 5.85
N ALA A 136 22.31 14.61 6.79
CA ALA A 136 20.89 14.42 6.55
C ALA A 136 20.19 15.79 6.39
N LEU A 137 19.64 16.07 5.21
CA LEU A 137 18.79 17.23 4.95
C LEU A 137 17.38 16.76 4.57
N ASP A 138 16.35 17.26 5.25
CA ASP A 138 14.95 17.01 4.87
C ASP A 138 14.49 18.07 3.84
N LEU A 139 13.97 17.63 2.69
CA LEU A 139 13.45 18.55 1.67
C LEU A 139 11.95 18.81 1.91
N VAL A 140 11.52 20.07 1.78
CA VAL A 140 10.11 20.43 1.92
C VAL A 140 9.30 19.79 0.81
N ASP A 141 8.37 18.89 1.15
CA ASP A 141 7.50 18.22 0.18
C ASP A 141 8.26 17.72 -1.07
N GLY A 142 9.43 17.11 -0.85
CA GLY A 142 10.45 16.91 -1.89
C GLY A 142 9.98 16.21 -3.17
N TYR A 143 8.91 15.41 -3.13
CA TYR A 143 8.32 14.81 -4.33
C TYR A 143 7.63 15.85 -5.24
N TYR A 144 6.92 16.83 -4.68
CA TYR A 144 6.27 17.88 -5.45
C TYR A 144 7.27 18.85 -6.12
N GLN A 145 8.57 18.75 -5.80
CA GLN A 145 9.62 19.51 -6.47
C GLN A 145 10.10 18.84 -7.78
N ILE A 146 9.63 17.63 -8.09
CA ILE A 146 10.05 16.86 -9.27
C ILE A 146 8.91 16.86 -10.29
N LEU A 147 9.17 17.30 -11.52
CA LEU A 147 8.17 17.26 -12.59
C LEU A 147 7.81 15.83 -12.97
N MET A 148 6.52 15.60 -13.27
CA MET A 148 6.08 14.40 -13.95
C MET A 148 6.55 14.42 -15.40
N ARG A 149 6.85 13.24 -15.96
CA ARG A 149 7.05 13.10 -17.40
C ARG A 149 5.72 13.38 -18.11
N GLU A 150 5.72 14.20 -19.14
CA GLU A 150 4.49 14.65 -19.83
C GLU A 150 3.58 13.49 -20.27
N SER A 151 4.14 12.42 -20.84
CA SER A 151 3.38 11.23 -21.26
C SER A 151 2.69 10.50 -20.11
N ASP A 152 3.18 10.66 -18.89
CA ASP A 152 2.76 9.89 -17.72
C ASP A 152 1.85 10.71 -16.79
N ILE A 153 1.69 12.02 -17.04
CA ILE A 153 0.80 12.91 -16.29
C ILE A 153 -0.63 12.35 -16.19
N PRO A 154 -1.27 11.87 -17.28
CA PRO A 154 -2.65 11.35 -17.20
C PRO A 154 -2.80 10.16 -16.25
N LEU A 155 -1.72 9.39 -16.00
CA LEU A 155 -1.75 8.24 -15.09
C LEU A 155 -1.92 8.67 -13.62
N THR A 156 -1.56 9.91 -13.31
CA THR A 156 -1.67 10.50 -11.95
C THR A 156 -3.03 11.11 -11.67
N ALA A 157 -4.01 10.92 -12.56
CA ALA A 157 -5.33 11.49 -12.40
C ALA A 157 -6.00 11.00 -11.12
N VAL A 158 -6.54 11.94 -10.36
CA VAL A 158 -7.17 11.76 -9.05
C VAL A 158 -8.52 12.45 -9.02
N ASN A 159 -9.49 11.81 -8.36
CA ASN A 159 -10.78 12.45 -8.10
C ASN A 159 -10.68 13.38 -6.89
N THR A 160 -11.45 14.47 -6.92
CA THR A 160 -11.68 15.29 -5.74
C THR A 160 -13.19 15.44 -5.52
N PRO A 161 -13.65 15.67 -4.28
CA PRO A 161 -15.07 15.82 -3.97
C PRO A 161 -15.76 16.94 -4.76
N SER A 162 -15.13 18.12 -4.88
CA SER A 162 -15.73 19.27 -5.58
C SER A 162 -15.34 19.37 -7.06
N VAL A 163 -14.15 18.88 -7.45
CA VAL A 163 -13.67 18.90 -8.85
C VAL A 163 -13.55 17.47 -9.36
N MET A 164 -14.27 17.17 -10.45
CA MET A 164 -14.44 15.79 -10.92
C MET A 164 -13.12 15.04 -11.19
N LEU A 165 -12.11 15.68 -11.79
CA LEU A 165 -10.82 15.02 -12.07
C LEU A 165 -9.67 16.02 -12.24
N LEU A 166 -8.59 15.82 -11.47
CA LEU A 166 -7.34 16.57 -11.58
C LEU A 166 -6.17 15.63 -11.87
N GLU A 167 -5.13 16.10 -12.55
CA GLU A 167 -3.87 15.38 -12.77
C GLU A 167 -2.68 16.17 -12.25
N TRP A 168 -1.64 15.45 -11.82
CA TRP A 168 -0.44 16.03 -11.23
C TRP A 168 0.62 16.32 -12.29
N LEU A 169 1.09 17.57 -12.31
CA LEU A 169 2.22 18.02 -13.14
C LEU A 169 3.58 17.79 -12.44
N VAL A 170 3.53 17.56 -11.13
CA VAL A 170 4.68 17.22 -10.27
C VAL A 170 4.46 15.86 -9.61
N MET A 171 5.51 15.18 -9.18
CA MET A 171 5.44 13.80 -8.71
C MET A 171 4.63 13.71 -7.39
N PRO A 172 3.45 13.06 -7.38
CA PRO A 172 2.65 12.97 -6.19
C PRO A 172 3.16 11.90 -5.21
N GLN A 173 2.76 12.05 -3.95
CA GLN A 173 2.95 10.99 -2.95
C GLN A 173 2.10 9.76 -3.29
N GLY A 174 2.68 8.57 -3.13
CA GLY A 174 2.00 7.28 -3.28
C GLY A 174 2.42 6.46 -4.51
N LEU A 175 3.18 7.04 -5.44
CA LEU A 175 3.75 6.30 -6.57
C LEU A 175 4.91 5.38 -6.11
N SER A 176 4.92 4.14 -6.57
CA SER A 176 5.89 3.11 -6.14
C SER A 176 7.35 3.49 -6.43
N ASN A 177 7.62 4.14 -7.57
CA ASN A 177 8.95 4.54 -7.99
C ASN A 177 9.36 5.96 -7.52
N ALA A 178 8.49 6.70 -6.80
CA ALA A 178 8.80 8.06 -6.36
C ALA A 178 10.08 8.17 -5.50
N PRO A 179 10.32 7.30 -4.50
CA PRO A 179 11.56 7.35 -3.71
C PRO A 179 12.82 7.13 -4.56
N ALA A 180 12.74 6.22 -5.55
CA ALA A 180 13.85 5.93 -6.45
C ALA A 180 14.20 7.14 -7.34
N THR A 181 13.20 7.80 -7.92
CA THR A 181 13.37 9.02 -8.71
C THR A 181 13.96 10.15 -7.86
N PHE A 182 13.45 10.33 -6.65
CA PHE A 182 13.94 11.34 -5.70
C PHE A 182 15.40 11.10 -5.34
N ASN A 183 15.77 9.88 -4.94
CA ASN A 183 17.15 9.54 -4.60
C ASN A 183 18.11 9.75 -5.78
N ARG A 184 17.68 9.43 -7.01
CA ARG A 184 18.48 9.68 -8.21
C ARG A 184 18.73 11.16 -8.42
N LEU A 185 17.71 12.01 -8.25
CA LEU A 185 17.86 13.46 -8.34
C LEU A 185 18.85 13.94 -7.27
N VAL A 186 18.60 13.62 -6.01
CA VAL A 186 19.47 14.01 -4.88
C VAL A 186 20.93 13.61 -5.14
N ALA A 187 21.18 12.37 -5.59
CA ALA A 187 22.52 11.90 -5.93
C ALA A 187 23.17 12.68 -7.10
N GLN A 188 22.40 13.14 -8.08
CA GLN A 188 22.90 14.00 -9.16
C GLN A 188 23.21 15.42 -8.67
N LEU A 189 22.46 15.94 -7.71
CA LEU A 189 22.60 17.31 -7.21
C LEU A 189 23.75 17.49 -6.23
N PHE A 190 24.11 16.44 -5.49
CA PHE A 190 25.31 16.41 -4.65
C PHE A 190 26.59 16.12 -5.42
N ARG A 191 26.52 15.90 -6.75
CA ARG A 191 27.68 16.09 -7.65
C ARG A 191 27.91 17.60 -7.83
N PRO A 192 29.12 18.07 -8.14
CA PRO A 192 29.40 19.49 -8.31
C PRO A 192 28.64 20.08 -9.51
N LEU A 193 27.38 20.46 -9.30
CA LEU A 193 26.50 21.11 -10.27
C LEU A 193 25.58 22.14 -9.58
N PRO A 194 25.21 23.23 -10.28
CA PRO A 194 24.57 24.41 -9.70
C PRO A 194 23.03 24.31 -9.68
N ASN A 195 22.45 23.38 -8.93
CA ASN A 195 20.99 23.22 -8.85
C ASN A 195 20.44 23.62 -7.47
N LYS A 196 19.25 24.24 -7.45
CA LYS A 196 18.59 24.74 -6.22
C LYS A 196 17.47 23.79 -5.77
N LEU A 197 17.55 23.32 -4.52
CA LEU A 197 16.46 22.63 -3.81
C LEU A 197 16.08 23.40 -2.54
N TYR A 198 14.86 23.18 -2.05
CA TYR A 198 14.37 23.82 -0.83
C TYR A 198 14.32 22.81 0.33
N THR A 199 15.09 23.08 1.39
CA THR A 199 15.15 22.29 2.63
C THR A 199 14.15 22.80 3.67
N ASN A 200 13.59 21.89 4.47
CA ASN A 200 12.68 22.26 5.55
C ASN A 200 13.48 22.72 6.77
N ILE A 201 13.59 24.03 6.97
CA ILE A 201 14.40 24.60 8.06
C ILE A 201 13.93 24.11 9.44
N ASP A 202 12.62 23.98 9.67
CA ASP A 202 12.04 23.53 10.95
C ASP A 202 12.41 22.09 11.31
N LYS A 203 12.89 21.32 10.33
CA LYS A 203 13.32 19.92 10.51
C LYS A 203 14.81 19.71 10.29
N CYS A 204 15.56 20.74 9.90
CA CYS A 204 16.99 20.65 9.77
C CYS A 204 17.65 20.79 11.14
N VAL A 205 18.62 19.91 11.42
CA VAL A 205 19.43 19.97 12.63
C VAL A 205 20.86 20.31 12.20
N PHE A 206 21.36 21.45 12.67
CA PHE A 206 22.70 21.93 12.34
C PHE A 206 23.61 21.85 13.56
N ALA A 207 24.86 21.42 13.35
CA ALA A 207 25.93 21.41 14.36
C ALA A 207 25.57 20.74 15.71
N ALA A 208 24.66 19.75 15.71
CA ALA A 208 24.31 19.02 16.93
C ALA A 208 25.36 17.97 17.29
N GLU A 209 25.53 17.73 18.60
CA GLU A 209 26.42 16.67 19.12
C GLU A 209 25.89 15.26 18.80
N GLU A 210 24.57 15.14 18.66
CA GLU A 210 23.87 13.92 18.28
C GLU A 210 22.70 14.23 17.33
N ILE A 211 22.56 13.45 16.26
CA ILE A 211 21.52 13.63 15.23
C ILE A 211 20.70 12.34 15.10
N ASN A 212 19.37 12.45 15.06
CA ASN A 212 18.49 11.31 14.75
C ASN A 212 18.27 11.23 13.23
N GLY A 213 18.56 10.06 12.65
CA GLY A 213 18.29 9.77 11.25
C GLY A 213 18.30 8.26 10.99
N LEU A 214 17.50 7.80 10.02
CA LEU A 214 17.46 6.39 9.60
C LEU A 214 17.26 5.39 10.77
N GLY A 215 16.51 5.78 11.79
CA GLY A 215 16.20 4.92 12.95
C GLY A 215 17.33 4.72 13.95
N CYS A 216 18.34 5.58 13.92
CA CYS A 216 19.42 5.62 14.90
C CYS A 216 19.79 7.06 15.25
N PHE A 217 20.47 7.20 16.37
CA PHE A 217 21.16 8.42 16.75
C PHE A 217 22.64 8.27 16.39
N VAL A 218 23.18 9.28 15.73
CA VAL A 218 24.58 9.37 15.33
C VAL A 218 25.24 10.48 16.13
N SER A 219 26.35 10.16 16.78
CA SER A 219 27.15 11.10 17.58
C SER A 219 28.64 10.88 17.31
N ARG A 220 29.48 11.73 17.89
CA ARG A 220 30.95 11.56 17.86
C ARG A 220 31.42 10.23 18.48
N VAL A 221 30.70 9.69 19.46
CA VAL A 221 31.06 8.43 20.14
C VAL A 221 30.58 7.19 19.39
N GLY A 222 29.69 7.37 18.40
CA GLY A 222 29.19 6.28 17.57
C GLY A 222 27.70 6.38 17.25
N VAL A 223 27.18 5.27 16.74
CA VAL A 223 25.80 5.07 16.31
C VAL A 223 25.07 4.16 17.29
N ARG A 224 23.88 4.57 17.73
CA ARG A 224 22.99 3.74 18.55
C ARG A 224 21.58 3.68 17.98
N PRO A 225 20.83 2.57 18.15
CA PRO A 225 19.44 2.49 17.74
C PRO A 225 18.56 3.57 18.38
N ASP A 226 17.52 4.01 17.67
CA ASP A 226 16.52 4.94 18.22
C ASP A 226 15.80 4.32 19.43
N PRO A 227 15.85 4.92 20.64
CA PRO A 227 15.24 4.38 21.84
C PRO A 227 13.73 4.18 21.73
N GLY A 228 13.05 5.03 20.96
CA GLY A 228 11.63 4.89 20.66
C GLY A 228 11.35 3.63 19.84
N LYS A 229 12.18 3.35 18.83
CA LYS A 229 12.06 2.10 18.04
C LYS A 229 12.43 0.86 18.87
N VAL A 230 13.46 0.95 19.71
CA VAL A 230 13.84 -0.12 20.65
C VAL A 230 12.70 -0.42 21.63
N LYS A 231 12.06 0.63 22.18
CA LYS A 231 10.91 0.48 23.08
C LYS A 231 9.75 -0.26 22.40
N VAL A 232 9.45 0.07 21.14
CA VAL A 232 8.42 -0.61 20.34
C VAL A 232 8.73 -2.11 20.18
N ILE A 233 9.98 -2.49 19.89
CA ILE A 233 10.37 -3.90 19.82
C ILE A 233 10.26 -4.59 21.19
N ALA A 234 10.71 -3.94 22.25
CA ALA A 234 10.75 -4.52 23.59
C ALA A 234 9.34 -4.91 24.08
N VAL A 235 8.35 -4.04 23.84
CA VAL A 235 6.96 -4.26 24.26
C VAL A 235 6.10 -4.98 23.20
N TRP A 236 6.69 -5.39 22.07
CA TRP A 236 5.95 -6.04 21.01
C TRP A 236 5.34 -7.37 21.51
N PRO A 237 4.03 -7.61 21.33
CA PRO A 237 3.39 -8.83 21.84
C PRO A 237 3.93 -10.07 21.13
N THR A 238 3.86 -11.24 21.76
CA THR A 238 4.23 -12.50 21.10
C THR A 238 3.47 -12.64 19.78
N PRO A 239 4.16 -12.86 18.64
CA PRO A 239 3.53 -13.00 17.34
C PRO A 239 2.47 -14.10 17.36
N ARG A 240 1.34 -13.85 16.69
CA ARG A 240 0.22 -14.81 16.58
C ARG A 240 0.07 -15.36 15.16
N SER A 241 0.89 -14.87 14.23
CA SER A 241 0.87 -15.25 12.83
C SER A 241 2.24 -15.03 12.18
N GLN A 242 2.50 -15.73 11.07
CA GLN A 242 3.70 -15.48 10.26
C GLN A 242 3.79 -14.02 9.77
N LYS A 243 2.65 -13.37 9.50
CA LYS A 243 2.60 -11.98 9.06
C LYS A 243 3.10 -11.04 10.16
N ASP A 244 2.72 -11.29 11.41
CA ASP A 244 3.16 -10.50 12.55
C ASP A 244 4.63 -10.75 12.87
N LEU A 245 5.07 -12.01 12.78
CA LEU A 245 6.47 -12.37 12.94
C LEU A 245 7.36 -11.71 11.88
N ARG A 246 6.94 -11.67 10.60
CA ARG A 246 7.66 -10.95 9.53
C ARG A 246 7.83 -9.47 9.86
N LYS A 247 6.77 -8.80 10.33
CA LYS A 247 6.83 -7.37 10.69
C LYS A 247 7.84 -7.14 11.81
N TRP A 248 7.79 -7.97 12.85
CA TRP A 248 8.68 -7.85 13.99
C TRP A 248 10.14 -8.15 13.61
N LEU A 249 10.40 -9.28 12.92
CA LEU A 249 11.75 -9.63 12.46
C LEU A 249 12.32 -8.58 11.52
N GLY A 250 11.50 -8.01 10.63
CA GLY A 250 11.92 -6.93 9.75
C GLY A 250 12.44 -5.71 10.53
N LEU A 251 11.72 -5.31 11.60
CA LEU A 251 12.14 -4.18 12.45
C LEU A 251 13.35 -4.55 13.33
N ALA A 252 13.40 -5.76 13.87
CA ALA A 252 14.53 -6.25 14.65
C ALA A 252 15.83 -6.30 13.83
N ASN A 253 15.76 -6.85 12.61
CA ASN A 253 16.87 -6.85 11.65
C ASN A 253 17.28 -5.42 11.29
N TYR A 254 16.31 -4.52 11.11
CA TYR A 254 16.60 -3.12 10.78
C TYR A 254 17.34 -2.39 11.91
N LEU A 255 17.08 -2.70 13.18
CA LEU A 255 17.77 -2.07 14.31
C LEU A 255 19.09 -2.76 14.66
N HIS A 256 19.19 -4.08 14.49
CA HIS A 256 20.43 -4.80 14.73
C HIS A 256 21.48 -4.45 13.66
N LYS A 257 22.77 -4.60 13.99
CA LYS A 257 23.88 -4.58 13.02
C LYS A 257 24.37 -6.01 12.90
N ASP A 258 24.31 -6.58 11.69
CA ASP A 258 24.48 -8.01 11.46
C ASP A 258 25.72 -8.56 12.18
N SER A 259 25.48 -9.52 13.08
CA SER A 259 26.54 -10.31 13.70
C SER A 259 26.19 -11.78 13.59
N ALA A 260 27.21 -12.64 13.43
CA ALA A 260 27.00 -14.09 13.33
C ALA A 260 26.15 -14.63 14.49
N VAL A 261 26.32 -14.06 15.69
CA VAL A 261 25.55 -14.39 16.89
C VAL A 261 24.06 -14.05 16.74
N TYR A 262 23.71 -12.96 16.07
CA TYR A 262 22.31 -12.59 15.84
C TYR A 262 21.62 -13.53 14.84
N ALA A 263 22.32 -13.89 13.76
CA ALA A 263 21.78 -14.81 12.75
C ALA A 263 21.39 -16.15 13.38
N GLU A 264 22.23 -16.70 14.25
CA GLU A 264 21.94 -17.93 14.99
C GLU A 264 20.75 -17.78 15.94
N LEU A 265 20.67 -16.67 16.67
CA LEU A 265 19.53 -16.39 17.56
C LEU A 265 18.20 -16.22 16.80
N ALA A 266 18.23 -15.60 15.62
CA ALA A 266 17.04 -15.36 14.80
C ALA A 266 16.63 -16.57 13.94
N ARG A 267 17.47 -17.61 13.87
CA ARG A 267 17.26 -18.79 13.03
C ARG A 267 15.97 -19.55 13.34
N PRO A 268 15.61 -19.85 14.62
CA PRO A 268 14.35 -20.53 14.93
C PRO A 268 13.13 -19.74 14.44
N LEU A 269 13.15 -18.42 14.60
CA LEU A 269 12.07 -17.53 14.15
C LEU A 269 12.00 -17.44 12.63
N SER A 270 13.16 -17.41 11.96
CA SER A 270 13.23 -17.36 10.51
C SER A 270 12.75 -18.67 9.86
N ASN A 271 12.91 -19.81 10.54
CA ASN A 271 12.38 -21.11 10.11
C ASN A 271 10.84 -21.11 10.06
N LEU A 272 10.16 -20.45 11.00
CA LEU A 272 8.69 -20.29 10.99
C LEU A 272 8.16 -19.47 9.79
N LEU A 273 9.03 -18.80 9.05
CA LEU A 273 8.65 -18.00 7.89
C LEU A 273 8.87 -18.71 6.55
N LYS A 274 9.42 -19.94 6.57
CA LYS A 274 9.63 -20.76 5.38
C LYS A 274 8.29 -21.13 4.74
N LYS A 275 8.34 -21.41 3.44
CA LYS A 275 7.18 -21.88 2.68
C LYS A 275 6.72 -23.22 3.25
N ASP A 276 5.40 -23.46 3.25
CA ASP A 276 4.78 -24.74 3.64
C ASP A 276 5.09 -25.18 5.09
N THR A 277 5.38 -24.22 5.97
CA THR A 277 5.61 -24.45 7.41
C THR A 277 4.36 -24.08 8.20
N ASP A 278 3.85 -25.03 8.99
CA ASP A 278 2.73 -24.80 9.90
C ASP A 278 3.10 -23.79 10.98
N TRP A 279 2.14 -22.94 11.34
CA TRP A 279 2.33 -21.97 12.42
C TRP A 279 2.21 -22.66 13.78
N VAL A 280 3.35 -23.04 14.36
CA VAL A 280 3.43 -23.61 15.71
C VAL A 280 4.43 -22.81 16.54
N TRP A 281 3.95 -22.13 17.57
CA TRP A 281 4.80 -21.31 18.46
C TRP A 281 5.21 -22.10 19.70
N GLU A 282 6.38 -22.72 19.62
CA GLU A 282 7.00 -23.50 20.71
C GLU A 282 7.94 -22.68 21.61
N HIS A 283 8.39 -23.27 22.72
CA HIS A 283 9.30 -22.67 23.70
C HIS A 283 10.58 -22.09 23.06
N GLN A 284 11.22 -22.83 22.14
CA GLN A 284 12.42 -22.37 21.44
C GLN A 284 12.22 -21.04 20.67
N HIS A 285 11.01 -20.79 20.17
CA HIS A 285 10.69 -19.55 19.47
C HIS A 285 10.52 -18.40 20.46
N GLN A 286 9.90 -18.68 21.62
CA GLN A 286 9.77 -17.70 22.70
C GLN A 286 11.14 -17.30 23.26
N ASP A 287 12.03 -18.26 23.51
CA ASP A 287 13.39 -18.02 23.99
C ASP A 287 14.18 -17.15 23.00
N ALA A 288 14.11 -17.47 21.70
CA ALA A 288 14.76 -16.69 20.65
C ALA A 288 14.22 -15.25 20.58
N PHE A 289 12.90 -15.11 20.65
CA PHE A 289 12.21 -13.82 20.63
C PHE A 289 12.61 -12.93 21.81
N ASP A 290 12.60 -13.46 23.03
CA ASP A 290 12.95 -12.72 24.24
C ASP A 290 14.44 -12.42 24.32
N SER A 291 15.30 -13.34 23.88
CA SER A 291 16.75 -13.13 23.79
C SER A 291 17.10 -11.98 22.85
N ILE A 292 16.47 -11.91 21.68
CA ILE A 292 16.66 -10.80 20.73
C ILE A 292 16.17 -9.48 21.32
N LYS A 293 15.01 -9.47 21.99
CA LYS A 293 14.51 -8.26 22.68
C LYS A 293 15.48 -7.77 23.74
N ALA A 294 16.00 -8.66 24.58
CA ALA A 294 16.96 -8.32 25.62
C ALA A 294 18.24 -7.70 25.02
N ARG A 295 18.78 -8.29 23.95
CA ARG A 295 19.96 -7.76 23.26
C ARG A 295 19.72 -6.39 22.65
N LEU A 296 18.58 -6.17 22.01
CA LEU A 296 18.25 -4.86 21.43
C LEU A 296 18.04 -3.78 22.51
N ARG A 297 17.54 -4.16 23.69
CA ARG A 297 17.40 -3.26 24.84
C ARG A 297 18.75 -2.80 25.41
N HIS A 298 19.75 -3.66 25.34
CA HIS A 298 21.10 -3.41 25.86
C HIS A 298 22.13 -3.23 24.73
N ALA A 299 21.69 -2.84 23.53
CA ALA A 299 22.57 -2.70 22.38
C ALA A 299 23.62 -1.62 22.65
N PRO A 300 24.92 -1.93 22.50
CA PRO A 300 25.98 -0.96 22.74
C PRO A 300 25.98 0.14 21.67
N VAL A 301 26.59 1.28 22.00
CA VAL A 301 26.92 2.31 21.01
C VAL A 301 28.03 1.77 20.12
N LEU A 302 27.78 1.73 18.82
CA LEU A 302 28.72 1.21 17.83
C LEU A 302 29.61 2.33 17.32
N ALA A 303 30.92 2.22 17.50
CA ALA A 303 31.87 3.20 16.98
C ALA A 303 31.73 3.36 15.46
N LEU A 304 31.99 4.58 14.97
CA LEU A 304 32.10 4.84 13.54
C LEU A 304 33.37 4.16 12.99
N PRO A 305 33.36 3.65 11.75
CA PRO A 305 34.56 3.11 11.12
C PRO A 305 35.67 4.16 11.09
N ASP A 306 36.85 3.81 11.58
CA ASP A 306 38.04 4.65 11.49
C ASP A 306 38.93 4.10 10.38
N GLU A 307 38.95 4.78 9.24
CA GLU A 307 39.71 4.36 8.05
C GLU A 307 41.23 4.30 8.30
N ASN A 308 41.71 4.92 9.38
CA ASN A 308 43.12 4.90 9.77
C ASN A 308 43.47 3.74 10.72
N LYS A 309 42.51 2.88 11.08
CA LYS A 309 42.73 1.72 11.95
C LYS A 309 42.54 0.42 11.17
N SER A 310 43.27 -0.62 11.57
CA SER A 310 43.08 -1.96 11.03
C SER A 310 41.73 -2.53 11.48
N PHE A 311 40.95 -3.06 10.54
CA PHE A 311 39.72 -3.78 10.83
C PHE A 311 40.02 -5.27 11.02
N SER A 312 39.45 -5.87 12.07
CA SER A 312 39.44 -7.32 12.29
C SER A 312 38.02 -7.85 12.15
N VAL A 313 37.86 -8.98 11.46
CA VAL A 313 36.59 -9.68 11.27
C VAL A 313 36.43 -10.77 12.31
#